data_AF-A0A2V8G1W7-F1
#
_entry.id   AF-A0A2V8G1W7-F1
#
_cell.length_a   1.000
_cell.length_b   1.000
_cell.length_c   1.000
_cell.angle_alpha   90.00
_cell.angle_beta   90.00
_cell.angle_gamma   90.00
#
_symmetry.space_group_name_H-M   'P 1'
#
loop_
_entity.id
_entity.type
_entity.pdbx_description
1 polymer ?
#
loop_
_entity_poly.entity_id
_entity_poly.type
_entity_poly.pdbx_seq_one_letter_code
_entity_poly.pdbx_strand_id
1 'polypeptide(L)'
;MALAAPAFAQNEDSLRAFFEGKRVTVKIDMPGTSDGIDVRPDTTRAIDYKRYGDRLKSYGTAIRAGESTVVTLVKVKKDLIEFQLGGGGFGTFGDDTSTSVYIRPVEKSNREKELEKRVKEESDSRRRRQLEDELDDLRTRRERENRRIDAERARAEERKRERIAEERLRGGSRFNVRYADAVPAGLRPDDLMAALAEYVDFSNGGPAEYVDTKPAVDVAAPKPAGDAVLPRKGMTRGEAERAFGKPVIDAVDRREGSVVITTLVFVSGDQKITADFIEDVLVRYTITSR
;
A
#
# COMPACT_ATOMS: atom_id res chain seq x y z
N MET A 1 -8.06 31.86 -28.95
CA MET A 1 -7.37 30.60 -29.28
C MET A 1 -7.69 29.61 -28.17
N ALA A 2 -8.47 28.56 -28.47
CA ALA A 2 -8.73 27.47 -27.54
C ALA A 2 -7.63 26.42 -27.71
N LEU A 3 -6.88 26.16 -26.65
CA LEU A 3 -5.92 25.06 -26.60
C LEU A 3 -6.72 23.75 -26.58
N ALA A 4 -6.66 22.97 -27.66
CA ALA A 4 -7.22 21.63 -27.69
C ALA A 4 -6.49 20.78 -26.64
N ALA A 5 -7.23 20.32 -25.62
CA ALA A 5 -6.71 19.34 -24.69
C ALA A 5 -6.30 18.06 -25.46
N PRO A 6 -5.21 17.38 -25.08
CA PRO A 6 -4.85 16.11 -25.71
C PRO A 6 -6.02 15.13 -25.57
N ALA A 7 -6.38 14.44 -26.66
CA ALA A 7 -7.53 13.54 -26.74
C ALA A 7 -7.56 12.44 -25.64
N PHE A 8 -6.41 12.13 -25.04
CA PHE A 8 -6.29 11.22 -23.90
C PHE A 8 -7.01 11.72 -22.64
N ALA A 9 -6.99 13.03 -22.36
CA ALA A 9 -7.65 13.58 -21.18
C ALA A 9 -9.18 13.49 -21.29
N GLN A 10 -9.73 13.71 -22.49
CA GLN A 10 -11.18 13.64 -22.71
C GLN A 10 -11.73 12.23 -22.47
N ASN A 11 -10.99 11.19 -22.86
CA ASN A 11 -11.39 9.81 -22.63
C ASN A 11 -11.16 9.39 -21.18
N GLU A 12 -10.01 9.78 -20.60
CA GLU A 12 -9.71 9.50 -19.19
C GLU A 12 -10.81 10.07 -18.28
N ASP A 13 -11.17 11.35 -18.41
CA ASP A 13 -12.20 11.98 -17.58
C ASP A 13 -13.56 11.26 -17.69
N SER A 14 -13.93 10.81 -18.90
CA SER A 14 -15.17 10.05 -19.11
C SER A 14 -15.16 8.67 -18.44
N LEU A 15 -14.02 7.98 -18.46
CA LEU A 15 -13.85 6.68 -17.79
C LEU A 15 -13.86 6.86 -16.28
N ARG A 16 -13.16 7.88 -15.77
CA ARG A 16 -13.10 8.20 -14.34
C ARG A 16 -14.49 8.52 -13.79
N ALA A 17 -15.20 9.44 -14.43
CA ALA A 17 -16.56 9.79 -14.05
C ALA A 17 -17.53 8.60 -14.10
N PHE A 18 -17.31 7.66 -15.03
CA PHE A 18 -18.16 6.49 -15.14
C PHE A 18 -17.84 5.41 -14.10
N PHE A 19 -16.57 5.16 -13.77
CA PHE A 19 -16.21 4.00 -12.95
C PHE A 19 -15.84 4.34 -11.51
N GLU A 20 -15.13 5.45 -11.25
CA GLU A 20 -14.62 5.74 -9.91
C GLU A 20 -15.77 5.87 -8.90
N GLY A 21 -15.60 5.26 -7.73
CA GLY A 21 -16.62 5.18 -6.69
C GLY A 21 -17.70 4.11 -6.91
N LYS A 22 -17.81 3.50 -8.09
CA LYS A 22 -18.76 2.39 -8.32
C LYS A 22 -18.26 1.08 -7.75
N ARG A 23 -19.22 0.20 -7.42
CA ARG A 23 -18.93 -1.18 -6.99
C ARG A 23 -18.90 -2.12 -8.18
N VAL A 24 -17.94 -3.02 -8.15
CA VAL A 24 -17.80 -4.13 -9.09
C VAL A 24 -17.51 -5.41 -8.32
N THR A 25 -17.90 -6.56 -8.87
CA THR A 25 -17.57 -7.86 -8.27
C THR A 25 -16.48 -8.52 -9.09
N VAL A 26 -15.37 -8.91 -8.47
CA VAL A 26 -14.31 -9.63 -9.20
C VAL A 26 -14.70 -11.10 -9.33
N LYS A 27 -14.46 -11.71 -10.49
CA LYS A 27 -14.76 -13.12 -10.78
C LYS A 27 -13.58 -14.04 -10.52
N ILE A 28 -12.39 -13.47 -10.31
CA ILE A 28 -11.14 -14.17 -10.04
C ILE A 28 -10.47 -13.58 -8.80
N ASP A 29 -9.59 -14.38 -8.16
CA ASP A 29 -8.77 -13.91 -7.04
C ASP A 29 -7.79 -12.84 -7.52
N MET A 30 -7.66 -11.74 -6.78
CA MET A 30 -6.80 -10.60 -7.15
C MET A 30 -5.58 -10.50 -6.24
N PRO A 31 -4.36 -10.37 -6.79
CA PRO A 31 -3.15 -10.31 -5.98
C PRO A 31 -2.99 -8.96 -5.28
N GLY A 32 -2.48 -8.98 -4.05
CA GLY A 32 -2.22 -7.79 -3.21
C GLY A 32 -0.98 -6.99 -3.61
N THR A 33 -0.85 -6.64 -4.89
CA THR A 33 0.31 -5.93 -5.43
C THR A 33 -0.12 -4.88 -6.42
N SER A 34 0.60 -3.77 -6.44
CA SER A 34 0.48 -2.77 -7.49
C SER A 34 0.80 -3.40 -8.85
N ASP A 35 1.54 -4.49 -8.97
CA ASP A 35 1.71 -5.12 -10.29
C ASP A 35 0.38 -5.64 -10.93
N GLY A 36 -0.65 -5.88 -10.10
CA GLY A 36 -2.00 -6.22 -10.54
C GLY A 36 -2.09 -7.46 -11.44
N ILE A 37 -3.06 -7.44 -12.35
CA ILE A 37 -3.25 -8.45 -13.41
C ILE A 37 -3.19 -7.74 -14.76
N ASP A 38 -2.33 -8.20 -15.67
CA ASP A 38 -2.26 -7.65 -17.02
C ASP A 38 -3.32 -8.34 -17.90
N VAL A 39 -4.18 -7.55 -18.53
CA VAL A 39 -5.24 -8.00 -19.45
C VAL A 39 -4.94 -7.45 -20.85
N ARG A 40 -5.00 -8.29 -21.87
CA ARG A 40 -4.78 -7.91 -23.28
C ARG A 40 -6.02 -8.22 -24.11
N PRO A 41 -6.88 -7.22 -24.38
CA PRO A 41 -8.15 -7.45 -25.07
C PRO A 41 -7.98 -7.96 -26.51
N ASP A 42 -6.86 -7.62 -27.16
CA ASP A 42 -6.62 -7.92 -28.58
C ASP A 42 -5.99 -9.30 -28.83
N THR A 43 -6.01 -10.20 -27.84
CA THR A 43 -5.29 -11.49 -27.92
C THR A 43 -6.17 -12.68 -27.57
N THR A 44 -5.87 -13.85 -28.16
CA THR A 44 -6.58 -15.12 -27.89
C THR A 44 -6.45 -15.59 -26.44
N ARG A 45 -5.41 -15.13 -25.72
CA ARG A 45 -5.23 -15.35 -24.28
C ARG A 45 -5.07 -13.99 -23.61
N ALA A 46 -6.18 -13.45 -23.12
CA ALA A 46 -6.21 -12.12 -22.53
C ALA A 46 -5.36 -11.99 -21.25
N ILE A 47 -5.12 -13.08 -20.51
CA ILE A 47 -4.25 -13.10 -19.32
C ILE A 47 -3.17 -14.18 -19.43
N ASP A 48 -1.98 -13.88 -18.88
CA ASP A 48 -0.94 -14.87 -18.57
C ASP A 48 -1.22 -15.53 -17.22
N TYR A 49 -1.83 -16.72 -17.25
CA TYR A 49 -2.18 -17.50 -16.06
C TYR A 49 -0.97 -17.95 -15.23
N LYS A 50 0.21 -18.11 -15.84
CA LYS A 50 1.42 -18.47 -15.09
C LYS A 50 1.85 -17.30 -14.22
N ARG A 51 1.98 -16.11 -14.84
CA ARG A 51 2.35 -14.88 -14.12
C ARG A 51 1.31 -14.51 -13.06
N TYR A 52 0.03 -14.69 -13.37
CA TYR A 52 -1.07 -14.53 -12.42
C TYR A 52 -0.92 -15.43 -11.19
N GLY A 53 -0.70 -16.73 -11.39
CA GLY A 53 -0.49 -17.68 -10.30
C GLY A 53 0.76 -17.38 -9.47
N ASP A 54 1.85 -16.96 -10.12
CA ASP A 54 3.09 -16.56 -9.44
C ASP A 54 2.88 -15.31 -8.55
N ARG A 55 2.06 -14.35 -9.00
CA ARG A 55 1.68 -13.17 -8.20
C ARG A 55 0.83 -13.54 -6.99
N LEU A 56 -0.18 -14.42 -7.15
CA LEU A 56 -0.98 -14.87 -6.03
C LEU A 56 -0.14 -15.60 -4.96
N LYS A 57 0.81 -16.44 -5.39
CA LYS A 57 1.73 -17.12 -4.47
C LYS A 57 2.64 -16.15 -3.73
N SER A 58 3.13 -15.12 -4.42
CA SER A 58 4.14 -14.20 -3.88
C SER A 58 3.56 -13.09 -3.00
N TYR A 59 2.35 -12.63 -3.32
CA TYR A 59 1.74 -11.45 -2.68
C TYR A 59 0.44 -11.78 -1.92
N GLY A 60 -0.09 -13.00 -2.07
CA GLY A 60 -1.38 -13.38 -1.51
C GLY A 60 -2.57 -12.77 -2.26
N THR A 61 -3.77 -13.21 -1.87
CA THR A 61 -5.04 -12.73 -2.44
C THR A 61 -5.58 -11.58 -1.60
N ALA A 62 -5.61 -10.36 -2.16
CA ALA A 62 -6.16 -9.17 -1.50
C ALA A 62 -7.67 -9.01 -1.70
N ILE A 63 -8.20 -9.41 -2.85
CA ILE A 63 -9.64 -9.40 -3.14
C ILE A 63 -10.00 -10.79 -3.67
N ARG A 64 -10.97 -11.46 -3.06
CA ARG A 64 -11.36 -12.84 -3.40
C ARG A 64 -12.31 -12.85 -4.60
N ALA A 65 -12.29 -13.93 -5.38
CA ALA A 65 -13.33 -14.17 -6.37
C ALA A 65 -14.73 -14.14 -5.72
N GLY A 66 -15.67 -13.45 -6.34
CA GLY A 66 -17.02 -13.20 -5.83
C GLY A 66 -17.14 -12.00 -4.89
N GLU A 67 -16.03 -11.35 -4.51
CA GLU A 67 -16.03 -10.18 -3.64
C GLU A 67 -16.36 -8.90 -4.41
N SER A 68 -17.26 -8.08 -3.85
CA SER A 68 -17.54 -6.74 -4.37
C SER A 68 -16.62 -5.69 -3.76
N THR A 69 -15.98 -4.90 -4.60
CA THR A 69 -15.04 -3.83 -4.22
C THR A 69 -15.34 -2.54 -4.99
N VAL A 70 -14.79 -1.43 -4.51
CA VAL A 70 -14.95 -0.12 -5.15
C VAL A 70 -13.82 0.11 -6.16
N VAL A 71 -14.17 0.67 -7.32
CA VAL A 71 -13.17 1.19 -8.26
C VAL A 71 -12.63 2.50 -7.69
N THR A 72 -11.34 2.51 -7.32
CA THR A 72 -10.73 3.65 -6.64
C THR A 72 -10.05 4.64 -7.58
N LEU A 73 -9.55 4.17 -8.72
CA LEU A 73 -8.90 5.02 -9.71
C LEU A 73 -8.93 4.36 -11.08
N VAL A 74 -9.22 5.15 -12.11
CA VAL A 74 -8.99 4.76 -13.51
C VAL A 74 -7.97 5.71 -14.13
N LYS A 75 -6.82 5.17 -14.54
CA LYS A 75 -5.74 5.97 -15.13
C LYS A 75 -5.42 5.51 -16.53
N VAL A 76 -5.54 6.40 -17.50
CA VAL A 76 -5.12 6.14 -18.87
C VAL A 76 -3.64 6.54 -19.01
N LYS A 77 -2.83 5.64 -19.57
CA LYS A 77 -1.46 5.89 -19.97
C LYS A 77 -1.33 5.67 -21.48
N LYS A 78 -0.10 5.79 -21.99
CA LYS A 78 0.19 5.63 -23.41
C LYS A 78 -0.32 4.30 -23.96
N ASP A 79 0.07 3.20 -23.34
CA ASP A 79 -0.13 1.82 -23.81
C ASP A 79 -0.99 0.96 -22.86
N LEU A 80 -1.46 1.53 -21.75
CA LEU A 80 -2.25 0.80 -20.77
C LEU A 80 -3.28 1.67 -20.05
N ILE A 81 -4.31 1.03 -19.53
CA ILE A 81 -5.26 1.60 -18.57
C ILE A 81 -5.08 0.88 -17.24
N GLU A 82 -4.83 1.63 -16.17
CA GLU A 82 -4.89 1.09 -14.80
C GLU A 82 -6.32 1.20 -14.27
N PHE A 83 -6.88 0.07 -13.86
CA PHE A 83 -8.21 -0.02 -13.26
C PHE A 83 -8.05 -0.51 -11.81
N GLN A 84 -7.97 0.44 -10.88
CA GLN A 84 -7.65 0.19 -9.49
C GLN A 84 -8.88 -0.17 -8.66
N LEU A 85 -8.74 -1.20 -7.84
CA LEU A 85 -9.79 -1.78 -7.02
C LEU A 85 -9.37 -1.72 -5.55
N GLY A 86 -10.19 -1.13 -4.70
CA GLY A 86 -9.96 -1.11 -3.25
C GLY A 86 -8.63 -0.52 -2.80
N GLY A 87 -8.00 0.34 -3.61
CA GLY A 87 -6.71 0.99 -3.28
C GLY A 87 -5.55 0.69 -4.22
N GLY A 88 -5.75 -0.12 -5.27
CA GLY A 88 -4.77 -0.27 -6.37
C GLY A 88 -3.63 -1.26 -6.13
N GLY A 89 -3.59 -1.91 -4.96
CA GLY A 89 -2.56 -2.85 -4.55
C GLY A 89 -1.38 -2.19 -3.85
N PHE A 90 -0.57 -3.01 -3.15
CA PHE A 90 0.58 -2.53 -2.39
C PHE A 90 1.85 -2.43 -3.24
N GLY A 91 2.67 -1.43 -2.96
CA GLY A 91 3.82 -1.04 -3.80
C GLY A 91 3.47 0.12 -4.74
N THR A 92 2.48 0.92 -4.36
CA THR A 92 2.19 2.21 -4.99
C THR A 92 2.98 3.32 -4.29
N PHE A 93 2.91 4.55 -4.81
CA PHE A 93 3.67 5.68 -4.27
C PHE A 93 3.39 5.87 -2.76
N GLY A 94 4.45 5.87 -1.95
CA GLY A 94 4.37 6.06 -0.50
C GLY A 94 4.32 4.79 0.34
N ASP A 95 4.19 3.60 -0.28
CA ASP A 95 4.27 2.32 0.43
C ASP A 95 5.74 1.96 0.75
N ASP A 96 6.04 1.58 2.00
CA ASP A 96 7.36 1.06 2.37
C ASP A 96 7.48 -0.40 1.96
N THR A 97 8.05 -0.65 0.79
CA THR A 97 8.25 -2.00 0.25
C THR A 97 9.48 -2.70 0.81
N SER A 98 10.34 -2.01 1.56
CA SER A 98 11.59 -2.57 2.07
C SER A 98 11.34 -3.38 3.33
N THR A 99 11.80 -4.62 3.37
CA THR A 99 11.77 -5.43 4.60
C THR A 99 12.97 -5.16 5.52
N SER A 100 13.95 -4.37 5.09
CA SER A 100 15.18 -4.16 5.86
C SER A 100 15.03 -3.10 6.95
N VAL A 101 15.75 -3.32 8.05
CA VAL A 101 15.83 -2.41 9.19
C VAL A 101 17.30 -2.16 9.52
N TYR A 102 17.70 -0.89 9.63
CA TYR A 102 19.05 -0.54 10.01
C TYR A 102 19.14 -0.33 11.53
N ILE A 103 19.92 -1.19 12.20
CA ILE A 103 20.34 -1.01 13.60
C ILE A 103 21.86 -0.94 13.61
N ARG A 104 22.42 0.18 14.09
CA ARG A 104 23.86 0.42 14.03
C ARG A 104 24.61 -0.56 14.96
N PRO A 105 25.64 -1.28 14.48
CA PRO A 105 26.47 -2.11 15.34
C PRO A 105 27.36 -1.27 16.25
N VAL A 106 27.80 -1.86 17.36
CA VAL A 106 28.83 -1.28 18.22
C VAL A 106 30.17 -1.38 17.51
N GLU A 107 30.77 -0.21 17.32
CA GLU A 107 32.10 -0.06 16.73
C GLU A 107 33.21 -0.34 17.75
N LYS A 108 34.43 -0.55 17.25
CA LYS A 108 35.62 -0.70 18.09
C LYS A 108 35.86 0.56 18.92
N SER A 109 35.95 0.38 20.23
CA SER A 109 36.21 1.46 21.19
C SER A 109 37.61 2.05 21.03
N ASN A 110 37.82 3.27 21.55
CA ASN A 110 39.16 3.87 21.59
C ASN A 110 40.13 3.06 22.47
N ARG A 111 39.62 2.43 23.55
CA ARG A 111 40.41 1.57 24.43
C ARG A 111 40.92 0.32 23.69
N GLU A 112 40.07 -0.36 22.91
CA GLU A 112 40.50 -1.48 22.07
C GLU A 112 41.61 -1.07 21.09
N LYS A 113 41.46 0.09 20.43
CA LYS A 113 42.47 0.62 19.50
C LYS A 113 43.80 0.91 20.22
N GLU A 114 43.74 1.47 21.43
CA GLU A 114 44.93 1.74 22.25
C GLU A 114 45.62 0.44 22.68
N LEU A 115 44.86 -0.54 23.18
CA LEU A 115 45.39 -1.83 23.58
C LEU A 115 46.03 -2.57 22.40
N GLU A 116 45.43 -2.55 21.21
CA GLU A 116 46.03 -3.11 19.99
C GLU A 116 47.40 -2.48 19.69
N LYS A 117 47.52 -1.16 19.84
CA LYS A 117 48.80 -0.47 19.68
C LYS A 117 49.81 -0.89 20.76
N ARG A 118 49.38 -0.94 22.03
CA ARG A 118 50.25 -1.29 23.17
C ARG A 118 50.73 -2.75 23.10
N VAL A 119 49.87 -3.70 22.72
CA VAL A 119 50.25 -5.10 22.49
C VAL A 119 51.34 -5.20 21.42
N LYS A 120 51.22 -4.42 20.34
CA LYS A 120 52.20 -4.39 19.24
C LYS A 120 53.56 -3.83 19.66
N GLU A 121 53.56 -2.82 20.54
CA GLU A 121 54.77 -2.12 20.99
C GLU A 121 55.44 -2.77 22.22
N GLU A 122 54.70 -3.55 23.01
CA GLU A 122 55.20 -4.18 24.24
C GLU A 122 56.17 -5.33 23.95
N SER A 123 57.32 -5.35 24.62
CA SER A 123 58.38 -6.35 24.46
C SER A 123 58.38 -7.41 25.56
N ASP A 124 57.87 -7.08 26.75
CA ASP A 124 57.76 -8.03 27.85
C ASP A 124 56.60 -9.01 27.62
N SER A 125 56.91 -10.31 27.55
CA SER A 125 55.92 -11.36 27.28
C SER A 125 54.78 -11.43 28.30
N ARG A 126 55.04 -11.17 29.59
CA ARG A 126 54.00 -11.23 30.63
C ARG A 126 53.07 -10.03 30.54
N ARG A 127 53.61 -8.83 30.29
CA ARG A 127 52.80 -7.61 30.10
C ARG A 127 52.00 -7.67 28.81
N ARG A 128 52.60 -8.16 27.72
CA ARG A 128 51.90 -8.35 26.45
C ARG A 128 50.68 -9.26 26.63
N ARG A 129 50.84 -10.38 27.34
CA ARG A 129 49.73 -11.30 27.65
C ARG A 129 48.60 -10.63 28.42
N GLN A 130 48.91 -9.82 29.43
CA GLN A 130 47.88 -9.07 30.18
C GLN A 130 47.11 -8.08 29.30
N LEU A 131 47.80 -7.39 28.38
CA LEU A 131 47.17 -6.46 27.43
C LEU A 131 46.33 -7.20 26.39
N GLU A 132 46.76 -8.39 25.96
CA GLU A 132 46.01 -9.29 25.06
C GLU A 132 44.73 -9.81 25.72
N ASP A 133 44.80 -10.23 26.99
CA ASP A 133 43.64 -10.69 27.75
C ASP A 133 42.59 -9.55 27.89
N GLU A 134 43.01 -8.32 28.23
CA GLU A 134 42.11 -7.17 28.30
C GLU A 134 41.50 -6.82 26.93
N LEU A 135 42.29 -6.92 25.85
CA LEU A 135 41.81 -6.69 24.49
C LEU A 135 40.78 -7.75 24.07
N ASP A 136 41.02 -9.02 24.40
CA ASP A 136 40.12 -10.13 24.08
C ASP A 136 38.79 -10.01 24.83
N ASP A 137 38.83 -9.59 26.09
CA ASP A 137 37.63 -9.30 26.89
C ASP A 137 36.77 -8.20 26.24
N LEU A 138 37.40 -7.11 25.78
CA LEU A 138 36.69 -6.02 25.10
C LEU A 138 36.12 -6.46 23.74
N ARG A 139 36.89 -7.22 22.96
CA ARG A 139 36.42 -7.78 21.68
C ARG A 139 35.25 -8.70 21.89
N THR A 140 35.36 -9.64 22.84
CA THR A 140 34.29 -10.57 23.21
C THR A 140 33.04 -9.83 23.66
N ARG A 141 33.18 -8.77 24.46
CA ARG A 141 32.05 -7.93 24.88
C ARG A 141 31.36 -7.26 23.69
N ARG A 142 32.13 -6.63 22.80
CA ARG A 142 31.61 -5.98 21.58
C ARG A 142 30.91 -6.98 20.66
N GLU A 143 31.50 -8.15 20.46
CA GLU A 143 30.93 -9.21 19.62
C GLU A 143 29.65 -9.83 20.20
N ARG A 144 29.56 -9.96 21.53
CA ARG A 144 28.31 -10.37 22.20
C ARG A 144 27.21 -9.33 21.97
N GLU A 145 27.56 -8.05 22.06
CA GLU A 145 26.60 -6.97 21.84
C GLU A 145 26.17 -6.89 20.37
N ASN A 146 27.10 -6.99 19.43
CA ASN A 146 26.77 -7.02 18.00
C ASN A 146 25.90 -8.23 17.64
N ARG A 147 26.14 -9.40 18.23
CA ARG A 147 25.25 -10.57 18.06
C ARG A 147 23.84 -10.31 18.58
N ARG A 148 23.67 -9.55 19.67
CA ARG A 148 22.35 -9.14 20.16
C ARG A 148 21.67 -8.18 19.18
N ILE A 149 22.42 -7.19 18.69
CA ILE A 149 21.94 -6.24 17.67
C ILE A 149 21.50 -6.96 16.40
N ASP A 150 22.27 -7.95 15.94
CA ASP A 150 21.93 -8.74 14.75
C ASP A 150 20.66 -9.57 14.98
N ALA A 151 20.52 -10.19 16.15
CA ALA A 151 19.32 -10.92 16.53
C ALA A 151 18.08 -9.99 16.64
N GLU A 152 18.27 -8.79 17.18
CA GLU A 152 17.22 -7.77 17.23
C GLU A 152 16.82 -7.28 15.84
N ARG A 153 17.81 -7.06 14.97
CA ARG A 153 17.59 -6.67 13.57
C ARG A 153 16.77 -7.75 12.85
N ALA A 154 17.14 -9.02 12.95
CA ALA A 154 16.40 -10.11 12.35
C ALA A 154 14.93 -10.14 12.80
N ARG A 155 14.68 -10.00 14.11
CA ARG A 155 13.32 -9.92 14.66
C ARG A 155 12.56 -8.68 14.17
N ALA A 156 13.23 -7.54 14.02
CA ALA A 156 12.62 -6.32 13.51
C ALA A 156 12.25 -6.45 12.03
N GLU A 157 13.10 -7.11 11.23
CA GLU A 157 12.84 -7.40 9.81
C GLU A 157 11.69 -8.39 9.64
N GLU A 158 11.60 -9.43 10.49
CA GLU A 158 10.45 -10.35 10.51
C GLU A 158 9.14 -9.62 10.78
N ARG A 159 9.08 -8.82 11.85
CA ARG A 159 7.89 -7.98 12.15
C ARG A 159 7.55 -7.03 11.02
N LYS A 160 8.57 -6.41 10.40
CA LYS A 160 8.36 -5.51 9.27
C LYS A 160 7.80 -6.26 8.06
N ARG A 161 8.29 -7.48 7.79
CA ARG A 161 7.80 -8.34 6.72
C ARG A 161 6.34 -8.75 6.94
N GLU A 162 5.96 -9.10 8.17
CA GLU A 162 4.57 -9.41 8.53
C GLU A 162 3.64 -8.22 8.29
N ARG A 163 4.03 -7.03 8.77
CA ARG A 163 3.25 -5.80 8.53
C ARG A 163 3.10 -5.50 7.03
N ILE A 164 4.18 -5.60 6.25
CA ILE A 164 4.13 -5.41 4.80
C ILE A 164 3.19 -6.43 4.14
N ALA A 165 3.19 -7.68 4.60
CA ALA A 165 2.28 -8.71 4.10
C ALA A 165 0.81 -8.37 4.42
N GLU A 166 0.52 -7.87 5.63
CA GLU A 166 -0.82 -7.41 6.01
C GLU A 166 -1.27 -6.20 5.18
N GLU A 167 -0.38 -5.23 4.97
CA GLU A 167 -0.64 -4.05 4.13
C GLU A 167 -0.91 -4.44 2.67
N ARG A 168 -0.24 -5.47 2.15
CA ARG A 168 -0.51 -6.05 0.82
C ARG A 168 -1.94 -6.57 0.69
N LEU A 169 -2.40 -7.31 1.68
CA LEU A 169 -3.75 -7.90 1.67
C LEU A 169 -4.83 -6.82 1.79
N ARG A 170 -4.53 -5.69 2.46
CA ARG A 170 -5.48 -4.57 2.61
C ARG A 170 -5.39 -3.52 1.52
N GLY A 171 -4.32 -3.51 0.73
CA GLY A 171 -4.04 -2.47 -0.27
C GLY A 171 -4.90 -2.52 -1.52
N GLY A 172 -5.76 -3.53 -1.66
CA GLY A 172 -6.57 -3.77 -2.85
C GLY A 172 -5.75 -4.41 -3.98
N SER A 173 -6.16 -4.17 -5.22
CA SER A 173 -5.49 -4.69 -6.42
C SER A 173 -5.78 -3.81 -7.63
N ARG A 174 -5.30 -4.20 -8.82
CA ARG A 174 -5.67 -3.54 -10.07
C ARG A 174 -5.60 -4.46 -11.27
N PHE A 175 -6.35 -4.11 -12.31
CA PHE A 175 -6.13 -4.60 -13.66
C PHE A 175 -5.31 -3.58 -14.46
N ASN A 176 -4.34 -4.05 -15.23
CA ASN A 176 -3.65 -3.25 -16.24
C ASN A 176 -4.12 -3.74 -17.61
N VAL A 177 -5.04 -3.01 -18.24
CA VAL A 177 -5.51 -3.33 -19.59
C VAL A 177 -4.49 -2.79 -20.57
N ARG A 178 -3.72 -3.68 -21.21
CA ARG A 178 -2.58 -3.35 -22.07
C ARG A 178 -2.93 -3.50 -23.54
N TYR A 179 -2.55 -2.50 -24.31
CA TYR A 179 -2.69 -2.45 -25.76
C TYR A 179 -1.32 -2.64 -26.41
N ALA A 180 -1.28 -3.14 -27.65
CA ALA A 180 -0.03 -3.41 -28.34
C ALA A 180 0.77 -2.13 -28.62
N ASP A 181 0.09 -1.07 -29.04
CA ASP A 181 0.72 0.20 -29.43
C ASP A 181 0.32 1.35 -28.51
N ALA A 182 -0.97 1.69 -28.49
CA ALA A 182 -1.51 2.76 -27.69
C ALA A 182 -2.96 2.48 -27.29
N VAL A 183 -3.40 3.09 -26.19
CA VAL A 183 -4.82 3.09 -25.82
C VAL A 183 -5.62 3.79 -26.93
N PRO A 184 -6.72 3.21 -27.44
CA PRO A 184 -7.53 3.82 -28.50
C PRO A 184 -8.06 5.20 -28.12
N ALA A 185 -7.90 6.17 -29.02
CA ALA A 185 -8.29 7.58 -28.80
C ALA A 185 -9.81 7.84 -28.75
N GLY A 186 -10.65 6.81 -28.81
CA GLY A 186 -12.10 6.89 -28.64
C GLY A 186 -12.66 5.81 -27.72
N LEU A 187 -11.83 5.28 -26.82
CA LEU A 187 -12.21 4.20 -25.91
C LEU A 187 -13.32 4.66 -24.96
N ARG A 188 -14.45 3.95 -24.98
CA ARG A 188 -15.63 4.23 -24.14
C ARG A 188 -15.67 3.32 -22.91
N PRO A 189 -16.46 3.66 -21.89
CA PRO A 189 -16.67 2.77 -20.74
C PRO A 189 -17.11 1.36 -21.13
N ASP A 190 -18.01 1.23 -22.11
CA ASP A 190 -18.48 -0.07 -22.61
C ASP A 190 -17.34 -0.94 -23.15
N ASP A 191 -16.34 -0.33 -23.80
CA ASP A 191 -15.22 -1.05 -24.39
C ASP A 191 -14.29 -1.59 -23.28
N LEU A 192 -14.10 -0.83 -22.19
CA LEU A 192 -13.35 -1.28 -21.01
C LEU A 192 -14.12 -2.36 -20.23
N MET A 193 -15.45 -2.22 -20.11
CA MET A 193 -16.31 -3.26 -19.53
C MET A 193 -16.22 -4.56 -20.32
N ALA A 194 -16.26 -4.48 -21.65
CA ALA A 194 -16.13 -5.65 -22.52
C ALA A 194 -14.76 -6.33 -22.33
N ALA A 195 -13.67 -5.55 -22.26
CA ALA A 195 -12.33 -6.08 -22.03
C ALA A 195 -12.17 -6.80 -20.67
N LEU A 196 -12.93 -6.37 -19.66
CA LEU A 196 -12.88 -6.92 -18.30
C LEU A 196 -14.02 -7.89 -17.98
N ALA A 197 -14.98 -8.10 -18.88
CA ALA A 197 -16.23 -8.81 -18.60
C ALA A 197 -16.04 -10.27 -18.13
N GLU A 198 -14.95 -10.92 -18.56
CA GLU A 198 -14.59 -12.27 -18.10
C GLU A 198 -14.13 -12.28 -16.63
N TYR A 199 -13.58 -11.18 -16.13
CA TYR A 199 -12.92 -11.09 -14.82
C TYR A 199 -13.65 -10.20 -13.82
N VAL A 200 -14.57 -9.36 -14.30
CA VAL A 200 -15.30 -8.38 -13.50
C VAL A 200 -16.77 -8.42 -13.88
N ASP A 201 -17.62 -8.40 -12.85
CA ASP A 201 -19.05 -8.17 -12.98
C ASP A 201 -19.38 -6.73 -12.63
N PHE A 202 -20.01 -6.03 -13.57
CA PHE A 202 -20.43 -4.65 -13.46
C PHE A 202 -21.93 -4.51 -13.14
N SER A 203 -22.68 -5.61 -13.02
CA SER A 203 -24.12 -5.60 -12.77
C SER A 203 -24.51 -4.95 -11.43
N ASN A 204 -23.59 -4.92 -10.46
CA ASN A 204 -23.79 -4.29 -9.16
C ASN A 204 -23.54 -2.75 -9.20
N GLY A 205 -23.44 -2.15 -10.39
CA GLY A 205 -23.04 -0.77 -10.66
C GLY A 205 -24.07 0.32 -10.33
N GLY A 206 -24.88 0.15 -9.28
CA GLY A 206 -25.62 1.26 -8.69
C GLY A 206 -24.68 2.22 -7.93
N PRO A 207 -25.07 3.48 -7.69
CA PRO A 207 -24.45 4.26 -6.61
C PRO A 207 -24.54 3.44 -5.31
N ALA A 208 -23.56 3.56 -4.42
CA ALA A 208 -23.50 2.78 -3.19
C ALA A 208 -24.75 3.01 -2.31
N GLU A 209 -25.82 2.24 -2.52
CA GLU A 209 -26.84 2.01 -1.52
C GLU A 209 -26.40 0.84 -0.65
N TYR A 210 -26.16 1.15 0.62
CA TYR A 210 -25.89 0.17 1.67
C TYR A 210 -27.14 -0.67 1.88
N VAL A 211 -27.16 -1.91 1.37
CA VAL A 211 -28.08 -2.94 1.87
C VAL A 211 -27.31 -3.81 2.85
N ASP A 212 -27.45 -3.50 4.14
CA ASP A 212 -26.99 -4.35 5.24
C ASP A 212 -27.86 -5.62 5.25
N THR A 213 -27.39 -6.67 4.58
CA THR A 213 -28.03 -7.99 4.65
C THR A 213 -27.37 -8.82 5.75
N LYS A 214 -27.67 -8.48 7.00
CA LYS A 214 -27.73 -9.47 8.08
C LYS A 214 -29.17 -9.94 8.24
N PRO A 215 -29.45 -11.26 8.35
CA PRO A 215 -30.79 -11.72 8.64
C PRO A 215 -31.22 -11.22 10.02
N ALA A 216 -32.37 -10.54 10.07
CA ALA A 216 -32.95 -9.98 11.27
C ALA A 216 -33.38 -11.09 12.24
N VAL A 217 -32.79 -11.09 13.43
CA VAL A 217 -33.40 -11.71 14.62
C VAL A 217 -33.75 -10.54 15.53
N ASP A 218 -35.05 -10.28 15.68
CA ASP A 218 -35.60 -9.27 16.57
C ASP A 218 -35.21 -9.55 18.03
N VAL A 219 -34.24 -8.80 18.55
CA VAL A 219 -34.09 -8.58 19.99
C VAL A 219 -33.77 -7.11 20.21
N ALA A 220 -34.61 -6.45 21.02
CA ALA A 220 -34.51 -5.05 21.37
C ALA A 220 -33.08 -4.68 21.83
N ALA A 221 -32.50 -3.65 21.19
CA ALA A 221 -31.13 -3.24 21.41
C ALA A 221 -30.91 -2.58 22.78
N PRO A 222 -29.94 -3.03 23.58
CA PRO A 222 -29.20 -2.12 24.45
C PRO A 222 -28.15 -1.39 23.58
N LYS A 223 -28.01 -0.07 23.78
CA LYS A 223 -26.95 0.73 23.16
C LYS A 223 -25.56 0.14 23.49
N PRO A 224 -24.68 -0.16 22.52
CA PRO A 224 -23.28 -0.39 22.81
C PRO A 224 -22.47 0.90 22.67
N ALA A 225 -21.55 1.07 23.61
CA ALA A 225 -20.47 2.04 23.56
C ALA A 225 -19.38 1.59 22.57
N GLY A 226 -18.85 2.55 21.80
CA GLY A 226 -17.44 2.61 21.40
C GLY A 226 -16.86 1.49 20.54
N ASP A 227 -17.31 1.36 19.28
CA ASP A 227 -16.43 0.86 18.21
C ASP A 227 -15.96 2.08 17.41
N ALA A 228 -14.68 2.44 17.57
CA ALA A 228 -14.08 3.50 16.76
C ALA A 228 -13.95 2.99 15.32
N VAL A 229 -14.74 3.56 14.41
CA VAL A 229 -14.62 3.31 12.97
C VAL A 229 -13.19 3.67 12.55
N LEU A 230 -12.43 2.72 11.97
CA LEU A 230 -11.07 2.99 11.49
C LEU A 230 -11.09 3.51 10.04
N PRO A 231 -10.11 4.36 9.64
CA PRO A 231 -9.96 4.77 8.25
C PRO A 231 -9.69 3.57 7.34
N ARG A 232 -10.28 3.56 6.14
CA ARG A 232 -10.08 2.53 5.12
C ARG A 232 -9.83 3.17 3.76
N LYS A 233 -8.87 2.64 2.98
CA LYS A 233 -8.68 3.08 1.59
C LYS A 233 -9.99 2.85 0.80
N GLY A 234 -10.35 3.77 -0.08
CA GLY A 234 -11.64 3.79 -0.77
C GLY A 234 -12.79 4.47 0.00
N MET A 235 -12.60 4.85 1.27
CA MET A 235 -13.57 5.66 2.02
C MET A 235 -13.72 7.04 1.36
N THR A 236 -14.95 7.51 1.15
CA THR A 236 -15.14 8.86 0.61
C THR A 236 -14.86 9.94 1.65
N ARG A 237 -14.57 11.17 1.24
CA ARG A 237 -14.40 12.32 2.13
C ARG A 237 -15.63 12.51 3.02
N GLY A 238 -16.84 12.40 2.46
CA GLY A 238 -18.07 12.49 3.22
C GLY A 238 -18.28 11.34 4.21
N GLU A 239 -17.74 10.14 3.94
CA GLU A 239 -17.69 9.04 4.92
C GLU A 239 -16.68 9.33 6.03
N ALA A 240 -15.49 9.83 5.68
CA ALA A 240 -14.46 10.20 6.64
C ALA A 240 -14.94 11.34 7.58
N GLU A 241 -15.60 12.35 7.03
CA GLU A 241 -16.16 13.46 7.83
C GLU A 241 -17.29 12.99 8.75
N ARG A 242 -18.09 12.00 8.34
CA ARG A 242 -19.10 11.37 9.20
C ARG A 242 -18.49 10.50 10.29
N ALA A 243 -17.40 9.80 10.00
CA ALA A 243 -16.74 8.90 10.93
C ALA A 243 -15.83 9.63 11.94
N PHE A 244 -15.15 10.68 11.50
CA PHE A 244 -14.08 11.35 12.27
C PHE A 244 -14.38 12.82 12.59
N GLY A 245 -15.53 13.34 12.16
CA GLY A 245 -15.85 14.76 12.29
C GLY A 245 -15.18 15.61 11.21
N LYS A 246 -15.29 16.93 11.34
CA LYS A 246 -14.68 17.86 10.39
C LYS A 246 -13.15 17.87 10.52
N PRO A 247 -12.40 18.05 9.42
CA PRO A 247 -10.96 18.17 9.49
C PRO A 247 -10.54 19.38 10.34
N VAL A 248 -9.47 19.23 11.10
CA VAL A 248 -8.94 20.26 12.03
C VAL A 248 -7.98 21.25 11.36
N ILE A 249 -7.56 20.97 10.12
CA ILE A 249 -6.81 21.91 9.30
C ILE A 249 -7.50 22.09 7.96
N ASP A 250 -7.29 23.25 7.36
CA ASP A 250 -7.71 23.51 5.99
C ASP A 250 -7.05 22.52 5.03
N ALA A 251 -7.81 22.16 4.00
CA ALA A 251 -7.38 21.21 3.00
C ALA A 251 -6.10 21.68 2.30
N VAL A 252 -5.06 20.85 2.30
CA VAL A 252 -3.83 21.13 1.56
C VAL A 252 -3.91 20.40 0.23
N ASP A 253 -4.14 21.16 -0.83
CA ASP A 253 -4.09 20.62 -2.19
C ASP A 253 -2.66 20.61 -2.72
N ARG A 254 -2.21 19.45 -3.18
CA ARG A 254 -0.97 19.30 -3.93
C ARG A 254 -1.28 18.73 -5.30
N ARG A 255 -0.67 19.32 -6.33
CA ARG A 255 -0.75 18.82 -7.70
C ARG A 255 0.51 18.02 -8.02
N GLU A 256 0.34 16.73 -8.32
CA GLU A 256 1.42 15.89 -8.83
C GLU A 256 1.04 15.38 -10.24
N GLY A 257 1.69 15.93 -11.26
CA GLY A 257 1.31 15.69 -12.65
C GLY A 257 -0.10 16.21 -12.95
N SER A 258 -1.01 15.32 -13.36
CA SER A 258 -2.42 15.65 -13.61
C SER A 258 -3.36 15.40 -12.43
N VAL A 259 -2.85 14.88 -11.30
CA VAL A 259 -3.67 14.49 -10.14
C VAL A 259 -3.62 15.59 -9.07
N VAL A 260 -4.80 15.95 -8.54
CA VAL A 260 -4.93 16.80 -7.36
C VAL A 260 -5.12 15.89 -6.14
N ILE A 261 -4.21 16.02 -5.18
CA ILE A 261 -4.25 15.32 -3.91
C ILE A 261 -4.68 16.33 -2.85
N THR A 262 -5.76 16.03 -2.15
CA THR A 262 -6.26 16.83 -1.04
C THR A 262 -5.92 16.13 0.27
N THR A 263 -4.97 16.69 1.03
CA THR A 263 -4.63 16.17 2.36
C THR A 263 -5.51 16.84 3.41
N LEU A 264 -6.22 16.02 4.19
CA LEU A 264 -7.01 16.43 5.35
C LEU A 264 -6.44 15.80 6.63
N VAL A 265 -6.61 16.48 7.76
CA VAL A 265 -6.27 15.93 9.08
C VAL A 265 -7.53 15.92 9.93
N PHE A 266 -7.87 14.74 10.45
CA PHE A 266 -8.96 14.53 11.40
C PHE A 266 -8.42 14.28 12.80
N VAL A 267 -9.21 14.61 13.82
CA VAL A 267 -8.95 14.26 15.22
C VAL A 267 -10.14 13.49 15.73
N SER A 268 -9.92 12.22 16.08
CA SER A 268 -10.95 11.35 16.66
C SER A 268 -10.41 10.76 17.96
N GLY A 269 -11.00 11.16 19.09
CA GLY A 269 -10.45 10.86 20.41
C GLY A 269 -9.00 11.34 20.56
N ASP A 270 -8.12 10.43 20.99
CA ASP A 270 -6.67 10.67 21.17
C ASP A 270 -5.84 10.35 19.91
N GLN A 271 -6.49 10.24 18.74
CA GLN A 271 -5.81 9.92 17.48
C GLN A 271 -5.87 11.10 16.51
N LYS A 272 -4.72 11.40 15.89
CA LYS A 272 -4.61 12.28 14.73
C LYS A 272 -4.51 11.41 13.47
N ILE A 273 -5.43 11.64 12.55
CA ILE A 273 -5.53 10.89 11.29
C ILE A 273 -5.20 11.85 10.15
N THR A 274 -4.04 11.68 9.51
CA THR A 274 -3.71 12.40 8.27
C THR A 274 -4.17 11.54 7.10
N ALA A 275 -4.98 12.09 6.21
CA ALA A 275 -5.69 11.37 5.16
C ALA A 275 -5.52 12.09 3.82
N ASP A 276 -5.01 11.39 2.82
CA ASP A 276 -4.85 11.91 1.46
C ASP A 276 -6.01 11.42 0.58
N PHE A 277 -6.71 12.37 -0.02
CA PHE A 277 -7.83 12.12 -0.93
C PHE A 277 -7.43 12.45 -2.36
N ILE A 278 -7.92 11.64 -3.30
CA ILE A 278 -7.92 11.97 -4.73
C ILE A 278 -9.39 11.91 -5.15
N GLU A 279 -9.92 13.02 -5.67
CA GLU A 279 -11.34 13.16 -6.03
C GLU A 279 -12.28 12.65 -4.93
N ASP A 280 -12.02 13.12 -3.70
CA ASP A 280 -12.77 12.76 -2.49
C ASP A 280 -12.74 11.27 -2.12
N VAL A 281 -11.84 10.46 -2.70
CA VAL A 281 -11.62 9.06 -2.29
C VAL A 281 -10.32 8.94 -1.49
N LEU A 282 -10.39 8.38 -0.28
CA LEU A 282 -9.24 8.17 0.60
C LEU A 282 -8.30 7.14 -0.02
N VAL A 283 -7.11 7.56 -0.44
CA VAL A 283 -6.10 6.67 -1.05
C VAL A 283 -4.99 6.30 -0.08
N ARG A 284 -4.75 7.13 0.94
CA ARG A 284 -3.72 6.92 1.96
C ARG A 284 -4.14 7.56 3.27
N TYR A 285 -3.77 6.93 4.38
CA TYR A 285 -3.88 7.56 5.68
C TYR A 285 -2.72 7.17 6.59
N THR A 286 -2.44 8.01 7.58
CA THR A 286 -1.52 7.75 8.69
C THR A 286 -2.26 8.05 9.99
N ILE A 287 -2.20 7.14 10.95
CA ILE A 287 -2.75 7.35 12.30
C ILE A 287 -1.58 7.52 13.27
N THR A 288 -1.59 8.60 14.02
CA THR A 288 -0.65 8.84 15.11
C THR A 288 -1.42 9.11 16.40
N SER A 289 -1.05 8.46 17.50
CA SER A 289 -1.52 8.84 18.83
C SER A 289 -1.08 10.27 19.12
N ARG A 290 -1.96 11.04 19.77
CA ARG A 290 -1.67 12.39 20.22
C ARG A 290 -0.78 12.41 21.45
#